data_AF-A0A2N1N422-F1
#
_entry.id   AF-A0A2N1N422-F1
#
_cell.length_a   1.000
_cell.length_b   1.000
_cell.length_c   1.000
_cell.angle_alpha   90.00
_cell.angle_beta   90.00
_cell.angle_gamma   90.00
#
_symmetry.space_group_name_H-M   'P 1'
#
loop_
_entity.id
_entity.type
_entity.pdbx_description
1 polymer ?
#
loop_
_entity_poly.entity_id
_entity_poly.type
_entity_poly.pdbx_seq_one_letter_code
_entity_poly.pdbx_strand_id
1 'polypeptide(L)'
;GVGACGKLNTADEFVGAMNAQQFGENLNPNNAPICGMCVKITGPKGIVKVKIMDKCPICKFGDIDLSPAAFNVIGDESQGRILIRWEGC
;
A
#
# COMPACT_ATOMS: atom_id res chain seq x y z
N GLY A 1 6.56 -6.80 -8.75
CA GLY A 1 7.86 -6.27 -9.18
C GLY A 1 8.71 -5.88 -7.98
N VAL A 2 9.85 -5.22 -8.21
CA VAL A 2 10.67 -4.67 -7.12
C VAL A 2 10.15 -3.27 -6.79
N GLY A 3 9.67 -3.08 -5.56
CA GLY A 3 9.19 -1.78 -5.09
C GLY A 3 10.29 -0.91 -4.48
N ALA A 4 9.94 0.30 -4.06
CA ALA A 4 10.83 1.27 -3.41
C ALA A 4 11.51 0.74 -2.14
N CYS A 5 10.94 -0.29 -1.50
CA CYS A 5 11.58 -0.97 -0.37
C CYS A 5 12.65 -2.00 -0.77
N GLY A 6 12.98 -2.11 -2.07
CA GLY A 6 14.07 -2.94 -2.58
C GLY A 6 13.80 -4.45 -2.56
N LYS A 7 12.57 -4.87 -2.28
CA LYS A 7 12.16 -6.29 -2.25
C LYS A 7 11.27 -6.62 -3.44
N LEU A 8 11.42 -7.84 -3.96
CA LEU A 8 10.51 -8.39 -4.95
C LEU A 8 9.18 -8.76 -4.26
N ASN A 9 8.07 -8.27 -4.81
CA ASN A 9 6.72 -8.64 -4.39
C ASN A 9 5.91 -9.03 -5.62
N THR A 10 4.90 -9.87 -5.45
CA THR A 10 3.98 -10.31 -6.50
C THR A 10 2.59 -9.70 -6.36
N ALA A 11 1.76 -9.81 -7.40
CA ALA A 11 0.38 -9.29 -7.38
C ALA A 11 -0.54 -10.05 -6.42
N ASP A 12 -0.14 -11.27 -6.03
CA ASP A 12 -0.91 -12.17 -5.16
C ASP A 12 -0.61 -11.95 -3.66
N GLU A 13 0.41 -11.16 -3.34
CA GLU A 13 0.77 -10.83 -1.95
C GLU A 13 -0.04 -9.65 -1.43
N PHE A 14 -0.34 -9.63 -0.14
CA PHE A 14 -1.01 -8.50 0.51
C PHE A 14 -0.03 -7.37 0.82
N VAL A 15 0.29 -6.61 -0.22
CA VAL A 15 1.19 -5.45 -0.17
C VAL A 15 0.52 -4.20 -0.74
N GLY A 16 1.05 -3.04 -0.35
CA GLY A 16 0.65 -1.76 -0.91
C GLY A 16 1.80 -0.76 -1.02
N ALA A 17 1.58 0.28 -1.83
CA ALA A 17 2.46 1.41 -2.02
C ALA A 17 1.89 2.64 -1.31
N MET A 18 2.66 3.21 -0.37
CA MET A 18 2.24 4.43 0.33
C MET A 18 2.48 5.66 -0.54
N ASN A 19 1.61 6.67 -0.47
CA ASN A 19 1.84 7.96 -1.12
C ASN A 19 3.18 8.59 -0.70
N ALA A 20 3.76 9.41 -1.58
CA ALA A 20 5.09 9.98 -1.38
C ALA A 20 5.24 10.74 -0.05
N GLN A 21 4.22 11.51 0.35
CA GLN A 21 4.29 12.37 1.53
C GLN A 21 4.40 11.54 2.82
N GLN A 22 3.66 10.44 2.92
CA GLN A 22 3.67 9.55 4.09
C GLN A 22 4.73 8.45 4.01
N PHE A 23 5.22 8.12 2.80
CA PHE A 23 6.40 7.27 2.64
C PHE A 23 7.67 7.96 3.15
N GLY A 24 7.72 9.29 2.99
CA GLY A 24 8.84 10.14 3.43
C GLY A 24 10.01 10.14 2.46
N GLU A 25 11.01 10.97 2.77
CA GLU A 25 12.23 11.10 1.98
C GLU A 25 13.40 10.39 2.66
N ASN A 26 14.10 9.55 1.91
CA ASN A 26 15.29 8.84 2.35
C ASN A 26 16.30 8.82 1.18
N LEU A 27 17.59 9.01 1.48
CA LEU A 27 18.66 8.94 0.46
C LEU A 27 18.66 7.60 -0.27
N ASN A 28 18.39 6.51 0.46
CA ASN A 28 18.11 5.20 -0.11
C ASN A 28 16.67 4.80 0.28
N PRO A 29 15.72 4.72 -0.68
CA PRO A 29 14.34 4.39 -0.38
C PRO A 29 14.17 2.98 0.20
N ASN A 30 15.12 2.07 -0.03
CA ASN A 30 15.09 0.72 0.53
C ASN A 30 15.16 0.73 2.07
N ASN A 31 15.68 1.82 2.65
CA ASN A 31 15.85 2.00 4.09
C ASN A 31 14.75 2.90 4.70
N ALA A 32 13.70 3.22 3.95
CA ALA A 32 12.62 4.05 4.49
C ALA A 32 11.98 3.36 5.71
N PRO A 33 11.76 4.08 6.84
CA PRO A 33 11.23 3.47 8.06
C PRO A 33 9.88 2.77 7.89
N ILE A 34 9.08 3.21 6.90
CA ILE A 34 7.77 2.64 6.61
C ILE A 34 7.84 1.28 5.91
N CYS A 35 9.00 0.92 5.34
CA CYS A 35 9.15 -0.34 4.62
C CYS A 35 8.92 -1.54 5.54
N GLY A 36 7.97 -2.39 5.15
CA GLY A 36 7.54 -3.55 5.93
C GLY A 36 6.54 -3.24 7.05
N MET A 37 6.17 -1.97 7.28
CA MET A 37 5.11 -1.64 8.24
C MET A 37 3.78 -2.28 7.83
N CYS A 38 3.08 -2.83 8.82
CA CYS A 38 1.76 -3.41 8.65
C CYS A 38 0.71 -2.33 8.78
N VAL A 39 -0.21 -2.29 7.82
CA VAL A 39 -1.35 -1.39 7.80
C VAL A 39 -2.63 -2.20 7.67
N LYS A 40 -3.58 -1.95 8.57
CA LYS A 40 -4.93 -2.49 8.50
C LYS A 40 -5.82 -1.49 7.78
N ILE A 41 -6.39 -1.92 6.65
CA ILE A 41 -7.20 -1.09 5.76
C ILE A 41 -8.64 -1.58 5.80
N THR A 42 -9.56 -0.65 6.04
CA THR A 42 -11.00 -0.88 5.99
C THR A 42 -11.56 -0.20 4.74
N GLY A 43 -12.13 -0.98 3.85
CA GLY A 43 -12.85 -0.50 2.67
C GLY A 43 -14.33 -0.90 2.68
N PRO A 44 -15.06 -0.64 1.59
CA PRO A 44 -16.51 -0.87 1.53
C PRO A 44 -16.94 -2.33 1.73
N LYS A 45 -16.12 -3.31 1.30
CA LYS A 45 -16.46 -4.74 1.36
C LYS A 45 -15.83 -5.49 2.54
N GLY A 46 -14.85 -4.90 3.22
CA GLY A 46 -14.15 -5.61 4.27
C GLY A 46 -12.88 -4.93 4.78
N ILE A 47 -12.05 -5.74 5.43
CA ILE A 47 -10.79 -5.31 6.04
C ILE A 47 -9.67 -6.21 5.53
N VAL A 48 -8.55 -5.61 5.14
CA VAL A 48 -7.32 -6.31 4.76
C VAL A 48 -6.14 -5.78 5.56
N LYS A 49 -5.18 -6.65 5.88
CA LYS A 49 -3.87 -6.23 6.43
C LYS A 49 -2.84 -6.36 5.32
N VAL A 50 -2.11 -5.28 5.06
CA VAL A 50 -1.05 -5.25 4.05
C VAL A 50 0.28 -4.81 4.66
N LYS A 51 1.38 -5.16 3.99
CA LYS A 51 2.69 -4.55 4.25
C LYS A 51 2.93 -3.42 3.26
N ILE A 52 3.46 -2.29 3.74
CA ILE A 52 3.95 -1.23 2.85
C ILE A 52 5.30 -1.66 2.27
N MET A 53 5.32 -1.91 0.97
CA MET A 53 6.50 -2.44 0.27
C MET A 53 6.96 -1.57 -0.90
N ASP A 54 6.25 -0.47 -1.15
CA ASP A 54 6.53 0.43 -2.27
C ASP A 54 6.08 1.86 -1.97
N LYS A 55 6.45 2.78 -2.86
CA LYS A 55 6.06 4.20 -2.87
C LYS A 55 5.26 4.49 -4.13
N CYS A 56 4.10 5.12 -3.97
CA CYS A 56 3.32 5.67 -5.08
C CYS A 56 3.59 7.19 -5.20
N PRO A 57 4.39 7.65 -6.18
CA PRO A 57 4.79 9.06 -6.25
C PRO A 57 3.65 10.02 -6.61
N ILE A 58 2.64 9.52 -7.33
CA ILE A 58 1.51 10.31 -7.83
C ILE A 58 0.27 10.24 -6.93
N CYS A 59 0.30 9.40 -5.90
CA CYS A 59 -0.82 9.21 -4.99
C CYS A 59 -0.98 10.41 -4.06
N LYS A 60 -2.23 10.75 -3.72
CA LYS A 60 -2.53 11.87 -2.82
C LYS A 60 -2.24 11.48 -1.37
N PHE A 61 -2.12 12.47 -0.48
CA PHE A 61 -2.05 12.20 0.95
C PHE A 61 -3.20 11.29 1.39
N GLY A 62 -2.89 10.24 2.15
CA GLY A 62 -3.85 9.24 2.62
C GLY A 62 -4.11 8.08 1.66
N ASP A 63 -3.71 8.18 0.38
CA ASP A 63 -3.85 7.08 -0.58
C ASP A 63 -2.83 5.97 -0.29
N ILE A 64 -3.27 4.72 -0.49
CA ILE A 64 -2.42 3.52 -0.57
C ILE A 64 -2.80 2.78 -1.86
N ASP A 65 -1.84 2.54 -2.73
CA ASP A 65 -2.04 1.75 -3.95
C ASP A 65 -1.86 0.26 -3.63
N LEU A 66 -2.88 -0.55 -3.86
CA LEU A 66 -2.92 -1.93 -3.39
C LEU A 66 -2.60 -2.90 -4.52
N SER A 67 -1.90 -3.97 -4.17
CA SER A 67 -1.90 -5.19 -4.99
C SER A 67 -3.34 -5.63 -5.32
N PRO A 68 -3.59 -6.24 -6.50
CA PRO A 68 -4.91 -6.75 -6.86
C PRO A 68 -5.49 -7.70 -5.79
N ALA A 69 -4.67 -8.61 -5.25
CA ALA A 69 -5.09 -9.53 -4.21
C ALA A 69 -5.59 -8.81 -2.93
N ALA A 70 -4.94 -7.73 -2.51
CA ALA A 70 -5.39 -6.95 -1.36
C ALA A 70 -6.63 -6.09 -1.68
N PHE A 71 -6.69 -5.48 -2.86
CA PHE A 71 -7.82 -4.64 -3.28
C PHE A 71 -9.12 -5.46 -3.34
N ASN A 72 -9.06 -6.68 -3.89
CA ASN A 72 -10.21 -7.58 -4.04
C ASN A 72 -10.85 -8.04 -2.73
N VAL A 73 -10.16 -7.88 -1.60
CA VAL A 73 -10.73 -8.15 -0.27
C VAL A 73 -11.67 -7.01 0.17
N ILE A 74 -11.40 -5.77 -0.26
CA ILE A 74 -12.06 -4.58 0.28
C ILE A 74 -12.89 -3.80 -0.74
N GLY A 75 -12.78 -4.10 -2.04
CA GLY A 75 -13.53 -3.47 -3.13
C GLY A 75 -13.60 -4.34 -4.39
N ASP A 76 -14.28 -3.82 -5.41
CA ASP A 76 -14.38 -4.46 -6.73
C ASP A 76 -13.43 -3.75 -7.72
N GLU A 77 -12.60 -4.47 -8.47
CA GLU A 77 -11.60 -3.86 -9.37
C GLU A 77 -12.19 -2.87 -10.37
N SER A 78 -13.46 -3.09 -10.77
CA SER A 78 -14.21 -2.19 -11.68
C SER A 78 -14.39 -0.78 -11.11
N GLN A 79 -14.28 -0.60 -9.79
CA GLN A 79 -14.33 0.71 -9.15
C GLN A 79 -13.03 1.50 -9.35
N GLY A 80 -11.89 0.79 -9.51
CA GLY A 80 -10.54 1.34 -9.69
C GLY A 80 -9.97 2.08 -8.47
N ARG A 81 -10.78 2.90 -7.79
CA ARG A 81 -10.46 3.61 -6.56
C ARG A 81 -11.65 3.60 -5.62
N ILE A 82 -11.37 3.40 -4.34
CA ILE A 82 -12.38 3.34 -3.28
C ILE A 82 -11.93 4.19 -2.09
N LEU A 83 -12.89 4.70 -1.34
CA LEU A 83 -12.59 5.36 -0.07
C LEU A 83 -12.22 4.30 0.98
N ILE A 84 -11.13 4.54 1.69
CA ILE A 84 -10.62 3.67 2.74
C ILE A 84 -10.37 4.45 4.03
N ARG A 85 -10.36 3.72 5.15
CA ARG A 85 -9.71 4.15 6.40
C ARG A 85 -8.60 3.17 6.71
N TRP A 86 -7.51 3.65 7.29
CA TRP A 86 -6.41 2.78 7.65
C TRP A 86 -5.70 3.21 8.91
N GLU A 87 -5.13 2.23 9.59
CA GLU A 87 -4.42 2.36 10.86
C GLU A 87 -3.24 1.38 10.90
N GLY A 88 -2.27 1.64 11.77
CA GLY A 88 -1.19 0.69 12.02
C GLY A 88 -1.73 -0.61 12.61
N CYS A 89 -1.09 -1.72 12.25
CA CYS A 89 -1.12 -2.91 13.09
C CYS A 89 -0.20 -2.67 14.30
#